data_AF-A0A3M5X1E4-F1
#
_entry.id   AF-A0A3M5X1E4-F1
#
_cell.length_a   1.000
_cell.length_b   1.000
_cell.length_c   1.000
_cell.angle_alpha   90.00
_cell.angle_beta   90.00
_cell.angle_gamma   90.00
#
_symmetry.space_group_name_H-M   'P 1'
#
loop_
_entity.id
_entity.type
_entity.pdbx_description
1 polymer ?
#
loop_
_entity_poly.entity_id
_entity_poly.type
_entity_poly.pdbx_seq_one_letter_code
_entity_poly.pdbx_strand_id
1 'polypeptide(L)'
;MCITVQHSSLLPQSSCFAVMVSGCLQRMAYPSPVWNRMLIEIAGLSTNIGLRRKRLETATACPWRKHSQANWGYRSRMAGSWRAQRSPPTSRMMVSCTATGSILNLKLKANSGQTCLRVLARWSTSYTQTSSMMLNTSSDIDEVVASFMLAIQDSTKAEAQGSEMTTIYFDESGNTGRQLADLDQPLFILGSCDFNAEECEQLLRPLRSQQAAEIHFKKLRKSGRGQDRIIELFRSDLVTPERFKAQVFHKRFMLLTKVIDDLLEPLLYYQFDFNLYENGQNIALSNMIFACLPLAVGDTCFDQFLSFYYDMCGEKSEEAITAFYEYLEVMKEAAAQSTLPMEWELEMLSMTSMIVRDALEELPKSTFNPAIPGLFSLCVEWGRQHARFDAICDDSEPLERQADFFKAIAELEEQAEEQQVIGFGNAQIELPLRLNTLAFSASHDSDGIQLTDVLTSALSYYYTKRQKGETDDEFFIKLDSLGFLHDFVSGCVWPTTDVTPEALGRAGDEGGHNPANAFADFMMARDRQD
;
A
#
# COMPACT_ATOMS: atom_id res chain seq x y z
N MET A 1 0.27 6.08 -6.60
CA MET A 1 0.94 5.25 -5.56
C MET A 1 0.18 3.92 -5.53
N CYS A 2 0.82 2.76 -5.34
CA CYS A 2 0.06 1.52 -5.15
C CYS A 2 -0.62 1.59 -3.77
N ILE A 3 -1.94 1.69 -3.73
CA ILE A 3 -2.71 1.85 -2.48
C ILE A 3 -2.95 0.49 -1.79
N THR A 4 -2.54 -0.61 -2.45
CA THR A 4 -2.75 -2.01 -2.10
C THR A 4 -1.76 -2.61 -1.09
N VAL A 5 -1.13 -1.80 -0.23
CA VAL A 5 -0.25 -2.33 0.83
C VAL A 5 -1.10 -3.02 1.92
N GLN A 6 -0.93 -4.33 2.05
CA GLN A 6 -1.55 -5.13 3.10
C GLN A 6 -0.63 -5.21 4.32
N HIS A 7 -1.17 -4.99 5.51
CA HIS A 7 -0.51 -5.34 6.77
C HIS A 7 -0.56 -6.85 7.01
N SER A 8 0.43 -7.38 7.73
CA SER A 8 0.74 -8.81 7.83
C SER A 8 -0.26 -9.63 8.68
N SER A 9 -1.46 -9.86 8.14
CA SER A 9 -2.36 -10.92 8.62
C SER A 9 -2.16 -12.23 7.84
N LEU A 10 -1.18 -13.03 8.29
CA LEU A 10 -1.03 -14.47 8.02
C LEU A 10 -0.85 -14.91 6.54
N LEU A 11 0.40 -15.15 6.15
CA LEU A 11 0.74 -15.96 4.96
C LEU A 11 0.09 -17.35 5.06
N PRO A 12 -0.77 -17.78 4.11
CA PRO A 12 -1.48 -19.05 4.22
C PRO A 12 -0.55 -20.28 4.17
N GLN A 13 -0.95 -21.34 4.86
CA GLN A 13 -0.29 -22.64 4.79
C GLN A 13 -0.59 -23.30 3.43
N SER A 14 0.46 -23.58 2.67
CA SER A 14 0.40 -24.09 1.30
C SER A 14 0.09 -25.59 1.26
N SER A 15 -1.17 -25.99 1.44
CA SER A 15 -1.61 -27.39 1.28
C SER A 15 -3.10 -27.60 0.93
N CYS A 16 -3.79 -26.63 0.30
CA CYS A 16 -5.21 -26.82 -0.09
C CYS A 16 -5.71 -26.15 -1.40
N PHE A 17 -4.83 -25.77 -2.34
CA PHE A 17 -5.25 -25.08 -3.57
C PHE A 17 -6.24 -25.92 -4.43
N ALA A 18 -6.08 -27.24 -4.47
CA ALA A 18 -6.92 -28.14 -5.29
C ALA A 18 -8.31 -28.44 -4.71
N VAL A 19 -8.54 -28.24 -3.41
CA VAL A 19 -9.83 -28.57 -2.74
C VAL A 19 -10.78 -27.37 -2.71
N MET A 20 -10.25 -26.14 -2.79
CA MET A 20 -11.04 -24.92 -2.60
C MET A 20 -11.96 -24.53 -3.77
N VAL A 21 -11.66 -24.95 -5.01
CA VAL A 21 -12.47 -24.57 -6.19
C VAL A 21 -13.95 -24.93 -6.03
N SER A 22 -14.25 -26.07 -5.40
CA SER A 22 -15.64 -26.49 -5.14
C SER A 22 -16.32 -25.70 -4.00
N GLY A 23 -15.55 -25.25 -3.01
CA GLY A 23 -16.07 -24.50 -1.85
C GLY A 23 -16.28 -23.01 -2.13
N CYS A 24 -15.39 -22.38 -2.91
CA CYS A 24 -15.53 -20.99 -3.32
C CYS A 24 -16.79 -20.77 -4.17
N LEU A 25 -17.02 -21.61 -5.19
CA LEU A 25 -18.19 -21.50 -6.08
C LEU A 25 -19.54 -21.60 -5.32
N GLN A 26 -19.60 -22.29 -4.18
CA GLN A 26 -20.82 -22.34 -3.35
C GLN A 26 -21.00 -21.14 -2.41
N ARG A 27 -19.95 -20.34 -2.17
CA ARG A 27 -20.03 -19.08 -1.39
C ARG A 27 -20.06 -17.82 -2.26
N MET A 28 -19.68 -17.93 -3.54
CA MET A 28 -19.76 -16.86 -4.56
C MET A 28 -21.19 -16.51 -5.01
N ALA A 29 -22.19 -16.64 -4.13
CA ALA A 29 -23.50 -16.06 -4.33
C ALA A 29 -23.42 -14.56 -3.98
N TYR A 30 -22.86 -13.76 -4.90
CA TYR A 30 -22.66 -12.29 -4.84
C TYR A 30 -23.70 -11.57 -3.94
N PRO A 31 -23.36 -11.29 -2.65
CA PRO A 31 -24.36 -10.86 -1.67
C PRO A 31 -24.39 -9.35 -1.43
N SER A 32 -23.55 -8.56 -2.11
CA SER A 32 -23.66 -7.10 -2.05
C SER A 32 -24.86 -6.63 -2.90
N PRO A 33 -25.78 -5.84 -2.33
CA PRO A 33 -26.79 -5.14 -3.11
C PRO A 33 -26.19 -4.17 -4.13
N VAL A 34 -24.95 -3.71 -3.90
CA VAL A 34 -24.26 -2.74 -4.76
C VAL A 34 -23.77 -3.41 -6.05
N TRP A 35 -23.13 -4.59 -5.96
CA TRP A 35 -22.80 -5.39 -7.15
C TRP A 35 -24.06 -5.73 -7.96
N ASN A 36 -25.16 -6.14 -7.32
CA ASN A 36 -26.42 -6.39 -8.05
C ASN A 36 -27.01 -5.12 -8.71
N ARG A 37 -26.87 -3.94 -8.10
CA ARG A 37 -27.35 -2.68 -8.69
C ARG A 37 -26.48 -2.23 -9.87
N MET A 38 -25.17 -2.32 -9.72
CA MET A 38 -24.19 -2.06 -10.77
C MET A 38 -24.38 -3.02 -11.96
N LEU A 39 -24.61 -4.31 -11.70
CA LEU A 39 -24.95 -5.31 -12.73
C LEU A 39 -26.22 -4.93 -13.51
N ILE A 40 -27.25 -4.37 -12.86
CA ILE A 40 -28.47 -3.89 -13.52
C ILE A 40 -28.19 -2.67 -14.41
N GLU A 41 -27.37 -1.72 -13.94
CA GLU A 41 -27.05 -0.48 -14.68
C GLU A 41 -26.10 -0.76 -15.87
N ILE A 42 -25.08 -1.61 -15.70
CA ILE A 42 -24.18 -2.06 -16.79
C ILE A 42 -24.92 -2.91 -17.83
N ALA A 43 -25.81 -3.84 -17.42
CA ALA A 43 -26.65 -4.58 -18.36
C ALA A 43 -27.60 -3.64 -19.16
N GLY A 44 -28.06 -2.57 -18.52
CA GLY A 44 -28.82 -1.48 -19.16
C GLY A 44 -28.01 -0.68 -20.19
N LEU A 45 -26.69 -0.55 -20.00
CA LEU A 45 -25.79 0.12 -20.95
C LEU A 45 -25.40 -0.79 -22.11
N SER A 46 -25.06 -2.05 -21.85
CA SER A 46 -24.76 -3.05 -22.90
C SER A 46 -25.94 -3.22 -23.87
N THR A 47 -27.18 -3.29 -23.36
CA THR A 47 -28.38 -3.31 -24.20
C THR A 47 -28.58 -2.01 -25.00
N ASN A 48 -28.23 -0.84 -24.46
CA ASN A 48 -28.27 0.44 -25.19
C ASN A 48 -27.18 0.56 -26.26
N ILE A 49 -25.98 0.04 -26.02
CA ILE A 49 -24.88 -0.02 -27.00
C ILE A 49 -25.28 -0.97 -28.14
N GLY A 50 -25.81 -2.16 -27.83
CA GLY A 50 -26.36 -3.08 -28.83
C GLY A 50 -27.52 -2.49 -29.65
N LEU A 51 -28.38 -1.67 -29.03
CA LEU A 51 -29.44 -0.93 -29.72
C LEU A 51 -28.92 0.21 -30.61
N ARG A 52 -27.84 0.90 -30.19
CA ARG A 52 -27.16 1.91 -31.04
C ARG A 52 -26.45 1.27 -32.23
N ARG A 53 -25.77 0.13 -32.03
CA ARG A 53 -25.11 -0.65 -33.11
C ARG A 53 -26.13 -1.11 -34.16
N LYS A 54 -27.26 -1.69 -33.71
CA LYS A 54 -28.39 -2.04 -34.60
C LYS A 54 -29.03 -0.84 -35.31
N ARG A 55 -29.07 0.36 -34.69
CA ARG A 55 -29.56 1.58 -35.37
C ARG A 55 -28.63 2.06 -36.48
N LEU A 56 -27.31 1.91 -36.31
CA LEU A 56 -26.31 2.27 -37.32
C LEU A 56 -26.33 1.27 -38.49
N GLU A 57 -26.43 -0.03 -38.22
CA GLU A 57 -26.54 -1.07 -39.25
C GLU A 57 -27.81 -0.94 -40.11
N THR A 58 -28.89 -0.36 -39.58
CA THR A 58 -30.11 -0.07 -40.36
C THR A 58 -30.06 1.19 -41.23
N ALA A 59 -28.97 1.96 -41.23
CA ALA A 59 -28.88 3.26 -41.92
C ALA A 59 -28.25 3.22 -43.32
N THR A 60 -27.70 2.08 -43.77
CA THR A 60 -26.97 1.97 -45.05
C THR A 60 -27.49 0.86 -45.97
N ALA A 61 -28.47 1.17 -46.81
CA ALA A 61 -28.80 0.37 -48.00
C ALA A 61 -29.43 1.23 -49.11
N CYS A 62 -28.64 1.53 -50.16
CA CYS A 62 -29.15 2.05 -51.43
C CYS A 62 -29.61 0.87 -52.33
N PRO A 63 -30.54 1.05 -53.29
CA PRO A 63 -31.43 -0.02 -53.74
C PRO A 63 -30.89 -0.85 -54.91
N TRP A 64 -31.38 -2.10 -55.07
CA TRP A 64 -31.95 -2.65 -56.34
C TRP A 64 -32.52 -4.09 -56.14
N ARG A 65 -33.59 -4.42 -56.90
CA ARG A 65 -34.19 -5.77 -57.16
C ARG A 65 -35.15 -6.46 -56.13
N LYS A 66 -36.43 -6.09 -56.23
CA LYS A 66 -37.63 -6.90 -56.62
C LYS A 66 -37.90 -8.34 -56.09
N HIS A 67 -39.14 -8.50 -55.57
CA HIS A 67 -40.01 -9.69 -55.42
C HIS A 67 -39.55 -10.78 -54.41
N SER A 68 -40.42 -11.46 -53.65
CA SER A 68 -41.89 -11.68 -53.74
C SER A 68 -42.62 -11.71 -52.36
N GLN A 69 -43.90 -12.12 -52.33
CA GLN A 69 -44.87 -12.09 -51.20
C GLN A 69 -44.54 -13.16 -50.11
N ALA A 70 -45.07 -13.20 -48.86
CA ALA A 70 -46.49 -13.12 -48.46
C ALA A 70 -46.71 -13.00 -46.91
N ASN A 71 -48.00 -13.05 -46.51
CA ASN A 71 -48.65 -12.67 -45.23
C ASN A 71 -48.38 -13.48 -43.93
N TRP A 72 -49.08 -13.03 -42.86
CA TRP A 72 -49.37 -13.60 -41.51
C TRP A 72 -48.39 -13.16 -40.40
N GLY A 73 -48.78 -12.47 -39.31
CA GLY A 73 -50.04 -11.82 -38.94
C GLY A 73 -50.75 -12.44 -37.73
N TYR A 74 -50.58 -11.89 -36.52
CA TYR A 74 -51.56 -11.98 -35.40
C TYR A 74 -51.37 -10.87 -34.34
N ARG A 75 -52.44 -10.53 -33.59
CA ARG A 75 -52.49 -9.49 -32.53
C ARG A 75 -53.26 -9.98 -31.30
N SER A 76 -52.76 -9.69 -30.09
CA SER A 76 -53.52 -9.44 -28.83
C SER A 76 -52.51 -9.10 -27.72
N ARG A 77 -52.50 -7.97 -27.00
CA ARG A 77 -53.49 -7.27 -26.11
C ARG A 77 -53.91 -8.04 -24.86
N MET A 78 -53.39 -7.64 -23.69
CA MET A 78 -54.04 -7.03 -22.49
C MET A 78 -52.91 -6.72 -21.47
N ALA A 79 -52.75 -5.58 -20.80
CA ALA A 79 -53.65 -4.61 -20.15
C ALA A 79 -54.14 -5.05 -18.75
N GLY A 80 -53.55 -4.46 -17.70
CA GLY A 80 -53.97 -4.60 -16.29
C GLY A 80 -53.24 -3.59 -15.41
N SER A 81 -53.97 -2.66 -14.79
CA SER A 81 -53.42 -1.56 -13.98
C SER A 81 -53.99 -1.57 -12.56
N TRP A 82 -53.20 -1.16 -11.57
CA TRP A 82 -53.70 -0.69 -10.27
C TRP A 82 -52.93 0.55 -9.81
N ARG A 83 -53.60 1.40 -9.01
CA ARG A 83 -53.22 2.80 -8.73
C ARG A 83 -53.08 3.04 -7.20
N ALA A 84 -52.21 3.96 -6.83
CA ALA A 84 -51.81 4.29 -5.44
C ALA A 84 -52.87 5.05 -4.59
N GLN A 85 -52.62 5.15 -3.27
CA GLN A 85 -53.27 6.06 -2.31
C GLN A 85 -52.30 6.65 -1.23
N ARG A 86 -52.76 7.69 -0.50
CA ARG A 86 -52.03 8.66 0.38
C ARG A 86 -52.97 9.26 1.47
N SER A 87 -52.57 9.86 2.61
CA SER A 87 -51.23 10.05 3.23
C SER A 87 -51.17 10.12 4.79
N PRO A 88 -51.66 11.15 5.54
CA PRO A 88 -50.94 11.62 6.76
C PRO A 88 -51.85 12.01 7.98
N PRO A 89 -51.51 12.88 8.99
CA PRO A 89 -50.25 13.28 9.72
C PRO A 89 -50.39 13.29 11.30
N THR A 90 -49.47 14.00 12.01
CA THR A 90 -49.48 14.56 13.43
C THR A 90 -48.71 13.77 14.52
N SER A 91 -48.06 14.34 15.56
CA SER A 91 -47.66 15.74 15.92
C SER A 91 -46.55 15.82 17.01
N ARG A 92 -45.90 17.00 17.12
CA ARG A 92 -44.87 17.54 18.08
C ARG A 92 -44.84 17.05 19.55
N MET A 93 -43.63 17.14 20.17
CA MET A 93 -43.42 17.98 21.37
C MET A 93 -41.94 18.49 21.50
N MET A 94 -41.71 19.51 22.32
CA MET A 94 -40.48 20.32 22.45
C MET A 94 -40.26 20.64 23.94
N VAL A 95 -39.01 20.61 24.44
CA VAL A 95 -38.62 21.19 25.75
C VAL A 95 -37.26 21.87 25.64
N SER A 96 -37.15 23.08 26.18
CA SER A 96 -35.94 23.89 26.31
C SER A 96 -35.60 24.13 27.77
N CYS A 97 -34.34 24.47 28.08
CA CYS A 97 -34.01 25.28 29.25
C CYS A 97 -32.67 26.01 29.05
N THR A 98 -32.57 27.23 29.59
CA THR A 98 -31.45 28.17 29.40
C THR A 98 -31.02 28.81 30.72
N ALA A 99 -29.72 29.02 30.91
CA ALA A 99 -29.11 30.04 31.79
C ALA A 99 -27.59 30.07 31.51
N THR A 100 -27.02 31.05 30.79
CA THR A 100 -26.61 32.42 31.21
C THR A 100 -25.51 32.49 32.28
N GLY A 101 -24.34 33.00 31.89
CA GLY A 101 -23.23 33.37 32.77
C GLY A 101 -22.03 33.91 31.96
N SER A 102 -21.94 35.23 31.80
CA SER A 102 -20.86 35.92 31.05
C SER A 102 -19.91 36.66 31.99
N ILE A 103 -18.85 37.28 31.42
CA ILE A 103 -17.86 38.18 32.06
C ILE A 103 -16.64 37.39 32.63
N LEU A 104 -15.35 37.73 32.40
CA LEU A 104 -14.71 38.95 31.89
C LEU A 104 -13.61 38.63 30.84
N ASN A 105 -13.38 39.53 29.87
CA ASN A 105 -12.22 39.47 28.97
C ASN A 105 -10.97 40.05 29.67
N LEU A 106 -9.82 39.35 29.61
CA LEU A 106 -8.51 39.91 29.95
C LEU A 106 -7.49 39.54 28.85
N LYS A 107 -7.20 40.51 27.97
CA LYS A 107 -6.10 40.41 27.01
C LYS A 107 -4.77 40.58 27.75
N LEU A 108 -3.96 39.53 27.79
CA LEU A 108 -2.51 39.65 27.98
C LEU A 108 -1.82 39.17 26.69
N LYS A 109 -1.25 40.13 25.94
CA LYS A 109 -0.21 39.84 24.96
C LYS A 109 1.11 39.69 25.71
N ALA A 110 1.69 38.49 25.70
CA ALA A 110 3.09 38.28 26.01
C ALA A 110 3.64 37.27 24.99
N ASN A 111 4.78 37.60 24.40
CA ASN A 111 5.43 36.78 23.37
C ASN A 111 6.19 35.60 24.00
N SER A 112 6.50 34.61 23.16
CA SER A 112 7.56 33.59 23.31
C SER A 112 7.56 32.66 24.53
N GLY A 113 7.61 31.35 24.26
CA GLY A 113 8.12 30.34 25.20
C GLY A 113 7.07 29.52 25.96
N GLN A 114 6.29 28.68 25.27
CA GLN A 114 5.29 27.81 25.91
C GLN A 114 5.79 26.39 26.26
N THR A 115 7.10 26.15 26.29
CA THR A 115 7.71 24.85 26.60
C THR A 115 7.82 24.54 28.11
N CYS A 116 7.74 25.54 28.99
CA CYS A 116 8.00 25.36 30.44
C CYS A 116 6.83 24.81 31.28
N LEU A 117 5.63 24.58 30.72
CA LEU A 117 4.43 24.27 31.52
C LEU A 117 4.02 22.80 31.62
N ARG A 118 4.69 21.86 30.93
CA ARG A 118 4.42 20.40 31.08
C ARG A 118 5.29 19.69 32.11
N VAL A 119 6.45 20.25 32.50
CA VAL A 119 7.34 19.65 33.52
C VAL A 119 6.82 19.87 34.95
N LEU A 120 6.23 21.05 35.24
CA LEU A 120 5.73 21.40 36.58
C LEU A 120 4.53 20.54 37.05
N ALA A 121 3.78 19.92 36.15
CA ALA A 121 2.63 19.09 36.50
C ALA A 121 3.01 17.68 37.00
N ARG A 122 4.23 17.20 36.72
CA ARG A 122 4.66 15.82 37.03
C ARG A 122 5.51 15.67 38.30
N TRP A 123 5.84 16.77 38.97
CA TRP A 123 6.63 16.79 40.22
C TRP A 123 5.84 17.21 41.47
N SER A 124 4.62 17.73 41.34
CA SER A 124 3.80 18.16 42.48
C SER A 124 3.13 17.02 43.26
N THR A 125 3.13 15.80 42.73
CA THR A 125 2.44 14.63 43.30
C THR A 125 3.29 13.74 44.22
N SER A 126 4.60 13.98 44.34
CA SER A 126 5.52 13.09 45.09
C SER A 126 6.19 13.71 46.33
N TYR A 127 5.82 14.93 46.74
CA TYR A 127 6.34 15.57 47.95
C TYR A 127 5.22 16.19 48.82
N THR A 128 4.26 15.37 49.23
CA THR A 128 3.22 15.73 50.23
C THR A 128 3.35 14.89 51.52
N GLN A 129 4.58 14.69 52.01
CA GLN A 129 4.83 14.33 53.41
C GLN A 129 6.30 14.55 53.83
N THR A 130 6.59 15.69 54.46
CA THR A 130 7.22 15.81 55.80
C THR A 130 7.69 17.25 56.07
N SER A 131 7.60 17.65 57.35
CA SER A 131 8.27 18.81 57.97
C SER A 131 8.03 20.22 57.39
N SER A 132 7.39 21.05 58.20
CA SER A 132 7.47 22.51 58.07
C SER A 132 8.91 22.98 58.26
N MET A 133 9.53 23.48 57.19
CA MET A 133 10.76 24.26 57.24
C MET A 133 10.47 25.66 56.72
N MET A 134 10.57 26.66 57.59
CA MET A 134 10.57 28.07 57.17
C MET A 134 11.93 28.37 56.56
N LEU A 135 12.00 28.50 55.23
CA LEU A 135 13.15 29.11 54.54
C LEU A 135 13.19 30.58 54.98
N ASN A 136 14.24 30.98 55.70
CA ASN A 136 14.22 32.22 56.48
C ASN A 136 15.53 33.03 56.40
N THR A 137 16.27 32.87 55.30
CA THR A 137 17.42 33.69 54.89
C THR A 137 17.53 33.74 53.37
N SER A 138 18.07 34.82 52.78
CA SER A 138 18.17 34.93 51.31
C SER A 138 19.15 33.91 50.70
N SER A 139 20.14 33.45 51.48
CA SER A 139 21.08 32.39 51.11
C SER A 139 20.38 31.12 50.63
N ASP A 140 19.29 30.75 51.29
CA ASP A 140 18.61 29.47 51.06
C ASP A 140 17.82 29.50 49.73
N ILE A 141 17.40 30.69 49.31
CA ILE A 141 16.76 30.92 48.01
C ILE A 141 17.82 30.90 46.90
N ASP A 142 18.97 31.55 47.11
CA ASP A 142 20.05 31.58 46.13
C ASP A 142 20.64 30.17 45.88
N GLU A 143 20.75 29.33 46.92
CA GLU A 143 21.24 27.94 46.80
C GLU A 143 20.23 27.01 46.07
N VAL A 144 18.93 27.19 46.30
CA VAL A 144 17.87 26.49 45.55
C VAL A 144 17.83 26.95 44.09
N VAL A 145 17.97 28.25 43.81
CA VAL A 145 18.01 28.80 42.44
C VAL A 145 19.28 28.32 41.71
N ALA A 146 20.44 28.30 42.37
CA ALA A 146 21.68 27.76 41.80
C ALA A 146 21.55 26.27 41.45
N SER A 147 20.96 25.47 42.36
CA SER A 147 20.68 24.04 42.12
C SER A 147 19.72 23.82 40.94
N PHE A 148 18.69 24.66 40.82
CA PHE A 148 17.73 24.60 39.72
C PHE A 148 18.34 25.04 38.38
N MET A 149 19.20 26.07 38.37
CA MET A 149 19.96 26.50 37.20
C MET A 149 20.98 25.45 36.75
N LEU A 150 21.64 24.76 37.68
CA LEU A 150 22.52 23.62 37.36
C LEU A 150 21.72 22.45 36.77
N ALA A 151 20.57 22.11 37.33
CA ALA A 151 19.69 21.07 36.78
C ALA A 151 19.19 21.41 35.35
N ILE A 152 18.89 22.69 35.08
CA ILE A 152 18.58 23.17 33.73
C ILE A 152 19.81 23.13 32.82
N GLN A 153 21.01 23.46 33.31
CA GLN A 153 22.24 23.37 32.53
C GLN A 153 22.63 21.93 32.21
N ASP A 154 22.37 20.98 33.10
CA ASP A 154 22.59 19.56 32.85
C ASP A 154 21.48 18.96 31.98
N SER A 155 20.22 19.40 32.07
CA SER A 155 19.17 18.98 31.13
C SER A 155 19.40 19.54 29.73
N THR A 156 19.77 20.82 29.60
CA THR A 156 20.11 21.42 28.30
C THR A 156 21.45 20.93 27.75
N LYS A 157 22.39 20.46 28.59
CA LYS A 157 23.54 19.68 28.12
C LYS A 157 23.18 18.26 27.71
N ALA A 158 22.20 17.62 28.34
CA ALA A 158 21.70 16.31 27.90
C ALA A 158 20.92 16.42 26.57
N GLU A 159 20.24 17.54 26.34
CA GLU A 159 19.60 17.87 25.05
C GLU A 159 20.61 18.37 23.99
N ALA A 160 21.73 18.99 24.41
CA ALA A 160 22.79 19.49 23.51
C ALA A 160 23.99 18.55 23.31
N GLN A 161 24.12 17.48 24.11
CA GLN A 161 24.83 16.27 23.72
C GLN A 161 23.92 15.55 22.71
N GLY A 162 23.96 16.05 21.47
CA GLY A 162 22.97 15.72 20.46
C GLY A 162 22.74 14.21 20.36
N SER A 163 21.47 13.81 20.44
CA SER A 163 21.06 12.50 19.96
C SER A 163 21.51 12.40 18.51
N GLU A 164 22.49 11.53 18.26
CA GLU A 164 22.91 11.19 16.91
C GLU A 164 21.65 10.72 16.16
N MET A 165 21.30 11.42 15.07
CA MET A 165 20.04 11.18 14.37
C MET A 165 19.99 9.72 13.91
N THR A 166 18.90 9.02 14.21
CA THR A 166 18.78 7.62 13.83
C THR A 166 18.96 7.51 12.32
N THR A 167 19.93 6.70 11.89
CA THR A 167 20.16 6.40 10.49
C THR A 167 19.50 5.06 10.16
N ILE A 168 18.63 5.07 9.16
CA ILE A 168 17.99 3.88 8.59
C ILE A 168 18.70 3.53 7.30
N TYR A 169 19.27 2.34 7.24
CA TYR A 169 19.88 1.80 6.03
C TYR A 169 18.85 1.02 5.21
N PHE A 170 18.93 1.10 3.89
CA PHE A 170 18.03 0.44 2.94
C PHE A 170 18.80 -0.30 1.85
N ASP A 171 18.33 -1.50 1.49
CA ASP A 171 18.81 -2.24 0.32
C ASP A 171 17.70 -3.12 -0.29
N GLU A 172 17.81 -3.41 -1.58
CA GLU A 172 16.82 -4.12 -2.39
C GLU A 172 17.31 -5.46 -2.96
N SER A 173 16.43 -6.45 -2.95
CA SER A 173 16.68 -7.76 -3.54
C SER A 173 15.48 -8.18 -4.41
N GLY A 174 15.67 -8.20 -5.73
CA GLY A 174 14.58 -8.49 -6.68
C GLY A 174 14.58 -7.68 -7.98
N ASN A 175 15.45 -6.67 -8.09
CA ASN A 175 15.44 -5.74 -9.22
C ASN A 175 16.32 -6.22 -10.38
N THR A 176 15.82 -7.20 -11.14
CA THR A 176 16.26 -7.41 -12.52
C THR A 176 15.75 -6.28 -13.41
N GLY A 177 16.68 -5.44 -13.87
CA GLY A 177 16.38 -4.11 -14.37
C GLY A 177 15.28 -4.02 -15.44
N ARG A 178 14.37 -3.06 -15.26
CA ARG A 178 13.29 -2.67 -16.19
C ARG A 178 12.25 -3.74 -16.58
N GLN A 179 12.18 -4.90 -15.93
CA GLN A 179 11.07 -5.84 -16.14
C GLN A 179 10.47 -6.34 -14.81
N LEU A 180 9.34 -5.72 -14.41
CA LEU A 180 8.41 -6.37 -13.47
C LEU A 180 7.88 -7.70 -14.04
N ALA A 181 7.85 -7.85 -15.36
CA ALA A 181 7.45 -9.07 -16.06
C ALA A 181 8.52 -10.20 -16.03
N ASP A 182 9.67 -10.02 -15.37
CA ASP A 182 10.65 -11.10 -15.21
C ASP A 182 10.11 -12.20 -14.29
N LEU A 183 9.63 -13.29 -14.91
CA LEU A 183 9.02 -14.44 -14.25
C LEU A 183 10.06 -15.32 -13.51
N ASP A 184 11.35 -15.23 -13.85
CA ASP A 184 12.39 -16.01 -13.17
C ASP A 184 12.69 -15.45 -11.78
N GLN A 185 12.53 -14.14 -11.59
CA GLN A 185 12.60 -13.46 -10.29
C GLN A 185 11.24 -12.83 -9.92
N PRO A 186 10.26 -13.64 -9.46
CA PRO A 186 8.87 -13.22 -9.28
C PRO A 186 8.62 -12.22 -8.13
N LEU A 187 9.62 -11.95 -7.30
CA LEU A 187 9.52 -11.10 -6.11
C LEU A 187 10.50 -9.91 -6.17
N PHE A 188 10.09 -8.83 -5.53
CA PHE A 188 10.96 -7.75 -5.10
C PHE A 188 10.80 -7.53 -3.59
N ILE A 189 11.91 -7.35 -2.89
CA ILE A 189 11.92 -7.01 -1.46
C ILE A 189 12.83 -5.80 -1.27
N LEU A 190 12.34 -4.79 -0.55
CA LEU A 190 13.17 -3.72 0.01
C LEU A 190 13.23 -3.94 1.52
N GLY A 191 14.43 -4.13 2.06
CA GLY A 191 14.67 -4.24 3.50
C GLY A 191 15.27 -2.97 4.07
N SER A 192 15.19 -2.83 5.39
CA SER A 192 15.73 -1.69 6.11
C SER A 192 16.07 -2.00 7.56
N CYS A 193 17.09 -1.35 8.12
CA CYS A 193 17.45 -1.47 9.54
C CYS A 193 18.02 -0.19 10.15
N ASP A 194 17.92 -0.08 11.47
CA ASP A 194 18.43 1.04 12.28
C ASP A 194 19.60 0.64 13.21
N PHE A 195 20.45 -0.30 12.76
CA PHE A 195 21.65 -0.72 13.50
C PHE A 195 22.73 0.35 13.48
N ASN A 196 23.29 0.69 14.64
CA ASN A 196 24.43 1.60 14.73
C ASN A 196 25.74 0.91 14.29
N ALA A 197 26.83 1.67 14.16
CA ALA A 197 28.11 1.15 13.66
C ALA A 197 28.72 0.00 14.51
N GLU A 198 28.54 0.01 15.84
CA GLU A 198 29.03 -1.06 16.72
C GLU A 198 28.18 -2.33 16.57
N GLU A 199 26.85 -2.19 16.47
CA GLU A 199 25.93 -3.30 16.18
C GLU A 199 26.20 -3.91 14.79
N CYS A 200 26.43 -3.07 13.78
CA CYS A 200 26.79 -3.52 12.43
C CYS A 200 28.10 -4.33 12.42
N GLU A 201 29.17 -3.84 13.08
CA GLU A 201 30.42 -4.60 13.22
C GLU A 201 30.17 -5.93 13.96
N GLN A 202 29.42 -5.91 15.08
CA GLN A 202 29.10 -7.12 15.85
C GLN A 202 28.37 -8.16 14.99
N LEU A 203 27.40 -7.74 14.18
CA LEU A 203 26.57 -8.62 13.35
C LEU A 203 27.30 -9.10 12.09
N LEU A 204 28.14 -8.28 11.46
CA LEU A 204 28.88 -8.64 10.23
C LEU A 204 30.17 -9.40 10.48
N ARG A 205 30.86 -9.18 11.60
CA ARG A 205 32.15 -9.81 11.91
C ARG A 205 32.15 -11.35 11.82
N PRO A 206 31.09 -12.09 12.22
CA PRO A 206 31.02 -13.54 12.01
C PRO A 206 30.90 -13.92 10.53
N LEU A 207 30.33 -13.07 9.67
CA LEU A 207 30.12 -13.31 8.24
C LEU A 207 31.37 -13.02 7.41
N ARG A 208 32.18 -12.02 7.81
CA ARG A 208 33.44 -11.67 7.15
C ARG A 208 34.37 -12.88 6.99
N SER A 209 35.26 -12.80 6.00
CA SER A 209 36.26 -13.81 5.71
C SER A 209 37.64 -13.17 5.56
N GLN A 210 38.72 -13.91 5.82
CA GLN A 210 40.09 -13.42 5.62
C GLN A 210 40.44 -13.14 4.14
N GLN A 211 39.56 -13.47 3.20
CA GLN A 211 39.80 -13.42 1.75
C GLN A 211 38.97 -12.35 1.03
N ALA A 212 37.98 -11.75 1.70
CA ALA A 212 37.14 -10.68 1.16
C ALA A 212 36.65 -9.81 2.33
N ALA A 213 36.93 -8.51 2.26
CA ALA A 213 36.46 -7.51 3.23
C ALA A 213 34.95 -7.28 3.09
N GLU A 214 34.49 -7.16 1.84
CA GLU A 214 33.10 -6.94 1.45
C GLU A 214 32.27 -8.24 1.52
N ILE A 215 31.15 -8.18 2.25
CA ILE A 215 30.21 -9.29 2.39
C ILE A 215 29.20 -9.24 1.24
N HIS A 216 28.86 -10.41 0.69
CA HIS A 216 27.85 -10.57 -0.37
C HIS A 216 27.03 -11.82 -0.13
N PHE A 217 25.70 -11.71 -0.03
CA PHE A 217 24.80 -12.85 0.13
C PHE A 217 25.04 -13.96 -0.92
N LYS A 218 25.26 -13.56 -2.19
CA LYS A 218 25.53 -14.46 -3.33
C LYS A 218 26.76 -15.35 -3.14
N LYS A 219 27.72 -14.97 -2.28
CA LYS A 219 28.90 -15.78 -1.91
C LYS A 219 28.56 -16.70 -0.73
N LEU A 220 27.93 -16.16 0.32
CA LEU A 220 27.59 -16.89 1.55
C LEU A 220 26.68 -18.10 1.28
N ARG A 221 25.57 -17.89 0.55
CA ARG A 221 24.55 -18.94 0.29
C ARG A 221 25.06 -20.21 -0.39
N LYS A 222 26.23 -20.14 -1.06
CA LYS A 222 26.82 -21.24 -1.83
C LYS A 222 27.54 -22.30 -0.99
N SER A 223 27.72 -22.09 0.31
CA SER A 223 28.45 -23.00 1.20
C SER A 223 27.69 -23.24 2.48
N GLY A 224 27.68 -24.48 2.99
CA GLY A 224 27.00 -24.82 4.25
C GLY A 224 27.39 -23.86 5.38
N ARG A 225 28.69 -23.66 5.61
CA ARG A 225 29.20 -22.71 6.63
C ARG A 225 28.72 -21.26 6.41
N GLY A 226 28.57 -20.82 5.16
CA GLY A 226 28.06 -19.47 4.85
C GLY A 226 26.55 -19.35 5.09
N GLN A 227 25.79 -20.41 4.84
CA GLN A 227 24.38 -20.51 5.21
C GLN A 227 24.23 -20.52 6.73
N ASP A 228 25.00 -21.34 7.45
CA ASP A 228 24.94 -21.48 8.90
C ASP A 228 25.21 -20.13 9.60
N ARG A 229 26.15 -19.33 9.06
CA ARG A 229 26.40 -17.93 9.50
C ARG A 229 25.21 -16.98 9.30
N ILE A 230 24.41 -17.17 8.25
CA ILE A 230 23.17 -16.40 8.03
C ILE A 230 22.10 -16.84 9.03
N ILE A 231 22.03 -18.13 9.37
CA ILE A 231 21.14 -18.64 10.43
C ILE A 231 21.57 -18.11 11.81
N GLU A 232 22.87 -18.00 12.09
CA GLU A 232 23.41 -17.36 13.29
C GLU A 232 23.07 -15.86 13.33
N LEU A 233 23.12 -15.16 12.20
CA LEU A 233 22.73 -13.74 12.10
C LEU A 233 21.26 -13.52 12.50
N PHE A 234 20.32 -14.26 11.91
CA PHE A 234 18.90 -14.17 12.25
C PHE A 234 18.58 -14.63 13.70
N ARG A 235 19.49 -15.37 14.34
CA ARG A 235 19.37 -15.79 15.75
C ARG A 235 20.00 -14.81 16.74
N SER A 236 20.54 -13.69 16.28
CA SER A 236 21.03 -12.65 17.17
C SER A 236 19.86 -11.94 17.86
N ASP A 237 19.96 -11.74 19.17
CA ASP A 237 18.97 -10.97 19.96
C ASP A 237 18.79 -9.51 19.49
N LEU A 238 19.70 -9.00 18.64
CA LEU A 238 19.59 -7.68 17.99
C LEU A 238 18.65 -7.69 16.77
N VAL A 239 18.53 -8.81 16.05
CA VAL A 239 17.80 -8.89 14.79
C VAL A 239 16.33 -9.21 15.07
N THR A 240 15.57 -8.16 15.38
CA THR A 240 14.12 -8.23 15.69
C THR A 240 13.27 -7.47 14.67
N PRO A 241 11.94 -7.71 14.59
CA PRO A 241 11.02 -6.96 13.71
C PRO A 241 11.04 -5.44 13.93
N GLU A 242 11.38 -4.99 15.13
CA GLU A 242 11.55 -3.57 15.45
C GLU A 242 12.82 -3.00 14.81
N ARG A 243 13.91 -3.79 14.72
CA ARG A 243 15.22 -3.34 14.23
C ARG A 243 15.48 -3.62 12.74
N PHE A 244 14.79 -4.60 12.15
CA PHE A 244 14.85 -4.91 10.71
C PHE A 244 13.45 -5.12 10.14
N LYS A 245 13.11 -4.38 9.07
CA LYS A 245 11.79 -4.36 8.43
C LYS A 245 11.90 -4.51 6.92
N ALA A 246 11.04 -5.32 6.32
CA ALA A 246 11.02 -5.58 4.88
C ALA A 246 9.62 -5.41 4.27
N GLN A 247 9.57 -4.72 3.11
CA GLN A 247 8.39 -4.67 2.24
C GLN A 247 8.53 -5.68 1.10
N VAL A 248 7.53 -6.55 0.93
CA VAL A 248 7.55 -7.63 -0.07
C VAL A 248 6.53 -7.38 -1.18
N PHE A 249 6.97 -7.42 -2.44
CA PHE A 249 6.15 -7.21 -3.63
C PHE A 249 6.19 -8.44 -4.54
N HIS A 250 5.04 -9.08 -4.74
CA HIS A 250 4.88 -10.13 -5.75
C HIS A 250 4.64 -9.48 -7.12
N LYS A 251 5.59 -9.58 -8.05
CA LYS A 251 5.59 -8.77 -9.30
C LYS A 251 4.35 -8.97 -10.18
N ARG A 252 3.94 -10.21 -10.50
CA ARG A 252 2.70 -10.50 -11.28
C ARG A 252 1.45 -9.90 -10.60
N PHE A 253 1.34 -10.01 -9.29
CA PHE A 253 0.21 -9.48 -8.52
C PHE A 253 0.24 -7.94 -8.47
N MET A 254 1.40 -7.32 -8.28
CA MET A 254 1.57 -5.87 -8.37
C MET A 254 1.12 -5.34 -9.74
N LEU A 255 1.55 -5.97 -10.85
CA LEU A 255 1.09 -5.60 -12.19
C LEU A 255 -0.43 -5.71 -12.33
N LEU A 256 -1.04 -6.79 -11.82
CA LEU A 256 -2.50 -6.92 -11.82
C LEU A 256 -3.18 -5.84 -10.96
N THR A 257 -2.71 -5.57 -9.74
CA THR A 257 -3.27 -4.50 -8.90
C THR A 257 -3.15 -3.15 -9.60
N LYS A 258 -2.13 -2.95 -10.45
CA LYS A 258 -2.02 -1.74 -11.26
C LYS A 258 -3.02 -1.65 -12.41
N VAL A 259 -3.37 -2.76 -13.06
CA VAL A 259 -4.54 -2.77 -13.99
C VAL A 259 -5.81 -2.30 -13.26
N ILE A 260 -6.00 -2.72 -12.01
CA ILE A 260 -7.17 -2.34 -11.21
C ILE A 260 -7.10 -0.88 -10.76
N ASP A 261 -6.01 -0.46 -10.12
CA ASP A 261 -5.82 0.90 -9.59
C ASP A 261 -5.71 1.96 -10.71
N ASP A 262 -5.02 1.67 -11.83
CA ASP A 262 -4.72 2.67 -12.87
C ASP A 262 -5.79 2.71 -14.00
N LEU A 263 -6.62 1.67 -14.18
CA LEU A 263 -7.66 1.63 -15.23
C LEU A 263 -9.08 1.37 -14.71
N LEU A 264 -9.27 0.36 -13.83
CA LEU A 264 -10.63 -0.03 -13.43
C LEU A 264 -11.22 0.92 -12.38
N GLU A 265 -10.46 1.32 -11.35
CA GLU A 265 -10.97 2.27 -10.35
C GLU A 265 -11.34 3.63 -10.96
N PRO A 266 -10.53 4.27 -11.84
CA PRO A 266 -10.93 5.51 -12.48
C PRO A 266 -12.17 5.37 -13.37
N LEU A 267 -12.31 4.24 -14.08
CA LEU A 267 -13.53 3.94 -14.84
C LEU A 267 -14.76 3.90 -13.90
N LEU A 268 -14.68 3.16 -12.81
CA LEU A 268 -15.78 2.98 -11.88
C LEU A 268 -16.12 4.26 -11.10
N TYR A 269 -15.12 4.99 -10.64
CA TYR A 269 -15.30 6.23 -9.91
C TYR A 269 -15.90 7.32 -10.80
N TYR A 270 -15.28 7.61 -11.95
CA TYR A 270 -15.70 8.74 -12.80
C TYR A 270 -16.91 8.47 -13.70
N GLN A 271 -17.15 7.23 -14.14
CA GLN A 271 -18.29 6.91 -15.03
C GLN A 271 -19.49 6.29 -14.29
N PHE A 272 -19.29 5.73 -13.09
CA PHE A 272 -20.32 4.99 -12.36
C PHE A 272 -20.55 5.46 -10.91
N ASP A 273 -19.85 6.50 -10.44
CA ASP A 273 -19.95 7.03 -9.06
C ASP A 273 -19.70 5.93 -7.99
N PHE A 274 -18.75 5.04 -8.29
CA PHE A 274 -18.45 3.85 -7.48
C PHE A 274 -16.97 3.82 -7.05
N ASN A 275 -16.74 3.99 -5.76
CA ASN A 275 -15.42 4.03 -5.15
C ASN A 275 -14.92 2.61 -4.81
N LEU A 276 -14.07 2.05 -5.68
CA LEU A 276 -13.55 0.68 -5.52
C LEU A 276 -12.62 0.52 -4.29
N TYR A 277 -12.14 1.60 -3.67
CA TYR A 277 -11.32 1.52 -2.45
C TYR A 277 -12.16 1.30 -1.17
N GLU A 278 -13.46 1.61 -1.16
CA GLU A 278 -14.33 1.38 0.00
C GLU A 278 -14.38 -0.10 0.39
N ASN A 279 -14.34 -0.40 1.69
CA ASN A 279 -14.34 -1.77 2.20
C ASN A 279 -13.21 -2.68 1.62
N GLY A 280 -12.14 -2.10 1.05
CA GLY A 280 -11.03 -2.85 0.45
C GLY A 280 -11.39 -3.64 -0.81
N GLN A 281 -12.42 -3.22 -1.56
CA GLN A 281 -12.92 -3.97 -2.72
C GLN A 281 -11.90 -4.12 -3.86
N ASN A 282 -11.02 -3.15 -4.06
CA ASN A 282 -9.91 -3.25 -5.01
C ASN A 282 -8.95 -4.42 -4.68
N ILE A 283 -8.66 -4.65 -3.40
CA ILE A 283 -7.83 -5.77 -2.92
C ILE A 283 -8.58 -7.10 -3.11
N ALA A 284 -9.87 -7.15 -2.70
CA ALA A 284 -10.71 -8.34 -2.86
C ALA A 284 -10.83 -8.77 -4.34
N LEU A 285 -11.05 -7.81 -5.23
CA LEU A 285 -11.14 -8.02 -6.68
C LEU A 285 -9.80 -8.46 -7.25
N SER A 286 -8.69 -7.85 -6.82
CA SER A 286 -7.34 -8.25 -7.26
C SER A 286 -7.00 -9.68 -6.85
N ASN A 287 -7.30 -10.07 -5.60
CA ASN A 287 -7.13 -11.46 -5.12
C ASN A 287 -7.96 -12.45 -5.94
N MET A 288 -9.23 -12.11 -6.21
CA MET A 288 -10.13 -12.96 -7.00
C MET A 288 -9.62 -13.13 -8.44
N ILE A 289 -9.31 -12.03 -9.14
CA ILE A 289 -8.82 -12.10 -10.52
C ILE A 289 -7.48 -12.83 -10.59
N PHE A 290 -6.56 -12.62 -9.63
CA PHE A 290 -5.27 -13.32 -9.60
C PHE A 290 -5.43 -14.84 -9.42
N ALA A 291 -6.39 -15.28 -8.60
CA ALA A 291 -6.65 -16.69 -8.35
C ALA A 291 -7.45 -17.36 -9.48
N CYS A 292 -8.39 -16.64 -10.10
CA CYS A 292 -9.35 -17.21 -11.04
C CYS A 292 -8.96 -17.03 -12.52
N LEU A 293 -8.39 -15.89 -12.92
CA LEU A 293 -8.12 -15.61 -14.33
C LEU A 293 -7.09 -16.58 -14.96
N PRO A 294 -5.95 -16.94 -14.32
CA PRO A 294 -5.04 -17.94 -14.86
C PRO A 294 -5.68 -19.33 -15.02
N LEU A 295 -6.69 -19.68 -14.20
CA LEU A 295 -7.44 -20.93 -14.34
C LEU A 295 -8.47 -20.87 -15.48
N ALA A 296 -8.94 -19.68 -15.85
CA ALA A 296 -9.86 -19.47 -16.95
C ALA A 296 -9.15 -19.40 -18.32
N VAL A 297 -7.99 -18.72 -18.42
CA VAL A 297 -7.29 -18.49 -19.71
C VAL A 297 -5.96 -19.24 -19.86
N GLY A 298 -5.43 -19.82 -18.78
CA GLY A 298 -4.09 -20.43 -18.72
C GLY A 298 -2.98 -19.42 -18.38
N ASP A 299 -1.97 -19.86 -17.61
CA ASP A 299 -0.87 -19.01 -17.13
C ASP A 299 -0.18 -18.19 -18.23
N THR A 300 0.17 -18.81 -19.36
CA THR A 300 0.83 -18.11 -20.48
C THR A 300 -0.03 -16.99 -21.06
N CYS A 301 -1.35 -17.14 -21.06
CA CYS A 301 -2.25 -16.09 -21.54
C CYS A 301 -2.35 -14.95 -20.52
N PHE A 302 -2.40 -15.27 -19.23
CA PHE A 302 -2.36 -14.27 -18.16
C PHE A 302 -1.04 -13.49 -18.12
N ASP A 303 0.11 -14.14 -18.29
CA ASP A 303 1.42 -13.48 -18.31
C ASP A 303 1.58 -12.55 -19.52
N GLN A 304 1.11 -12.97 -20.69
CA GLN A 304 1.12 -12.15 -21.90
C GLN A 304 0.21 -10.92 -21.75
N PHE A 305 -0.92 -11.04 -21.06
CA PHE A 305 -1.80 -9.91 -20.71
C PHE A 305 -1.09 -8.89 -19.81
N LEU A 306 -0.38 -9.36 -18.76
CA LEU A 306 0.42 -8.47 -17.90
C LEU A 306 1.57 -7.80 -18.67
N SER A 307 2.17 -8.48 -19.66
CA SER A 307 3.17 -7.88 -20.55
C SER A 307 2.56 -6.78 -21.41
N PHE A 308 1.44 -7.02 -22.09
CA PHE A 308 0.79 -5.99 -22.91
C PHE A 308 0.38 -4.77 -22.10
N TYR A 309 -0.07 -4.95 -20.85
CA TYR A 309 -0.35 -3.84 -19.95
C TYR A 309 0.90 -3.03 -19.60
N TYR A 310 2.01 -3.73 -19.29
CA TYR A 310 3.30 -3.12 -18.99
C TYR A 310 3.82 -2.29 -20.18
N ASP A 311 3.78 -2.86 -21.37
CA ASP A 311 4.23 -2.23 -22.62
C ASP A 311 3.33 -1.03 -22.98
N MET A 312 2.00 -1.16 -22.86
CA MET A 312 1.04 -0.06 -23.06
C MET A 312 1.33 1.15 -22.15
N CYS A 313 1.59 0.92 -20.87
CA CYS A 313 1.91 1.98 -19.92
C CYS A 313 3.30 2.60 -20.13
N GLY A 314 4.25 1.83 -20.67
CA GLY A 314 5.61 2.28 -20.99
C GLY A 314 5.69 3.10 -22.30
N GLU A 315 5.05 2.62 -23.36
CA GLU A 315 5.06 3.25 -24.68
C GLU A 315 4.04 4.38 -24.82
N LYS A 316 2.83 4.19 -24.27
CA LYS A 316 1.65 5.07 -24.46
C LYS A 316 1.30 5.33 -25.94
N SER A 317 1.62 4.39 -26.82
CA SER A 317 1.37 4.44 -28.27
C SER A 317 -0.04 3.94 -28.61
N GLU A 318 -0.61 4.37 -29.75
CA GLU A 318 -1.88 3.84 -30.25
C GLU A 318 -1.78 2.34 -30.54
N GLU A 319 -0.60 1.93 -31.02
CA GLU A 319 -0.25 0.56 -31.33
C GLU A 319 -0.26 -0.32 -30.07
N ALA A 320 0.36 0.10 -28.97
CA ALA A 320 0.37 -0.65 -27.72
C ALA A 320 -1.00 -0.66 -27.02
N ILE A 321 -1.75 0.45 -27.07
CA ILE A 321 -3.15 0.49 -26.61
C ILE A 321 -4.00 -0.51 -27.39
N THR A 322 -3.89 -0.51 -28.72
CA THR A 322 -4.64 -1.43 -29.59
C THR A 322 -4.28 -2.88 -29.28
N ALA A 323 -2.98 -3.20 -29.17
CA ALA A 323 -2.51 -4.55 -28.85
C ALA A 323 -3.07 -5.08 -27.52
N PHE A 324 -3.13 -4.24 -26.48
CA PHE A 324 -3.70 -4.62 -25.18
C PHE A 324 -5.20 -4.99 -25.28
N TYR A 325 -6.01 -4.17 -25.97
CA TYR A 325 -7.45 -4.44 -26.11
C TYR A 325 -7.77 -5.56 -27.10
N GLU A 326 -7.00 -5.72 -28.18
CA GLU A 326 -7.10 -6.90 -29.05
C GLU A 326 -6.76 -8.18 -28.29
N TYR A 327 -5.79 -8.13 -27.37
CA TYR A 327 -5.44 -9.29 -26.54
C TYR A 327 -6.52 -9.64 -25.52
N LEU A 328 -7.26 -8.66 -24.98
CA LEU A 328 -8.43 -8.93 -24.13
C LEU A 328 -9.52 -9.73 -24.86
N GLU A 329 -9.71 -9.53 -26.17
CA GLU A 329 -10.64 -10.36 -26.95
C GLU A 329 -10.14 -11.80 -27.11
N VAL A 330 -8.82 -12.01 -27.28
CA VAL A 330 -8.21 -13.36 -27.25
C VAL A 330 -8.42 -14.03 -25.88
N MET A 331 -8.30 -13.28 -24.78
CA MET A 331 -8.60 -13.79 -23.44
C MET A 331 -10.06 -14.20 -23.28
N LYS A 332 -11.01 -13.45 -23.86
CA LYS A 332 -12.43 -13.83 -23.85
C LYS A 332 -12.68 -15.14 -24.61
N GLU A 333 -12.07 -15.32 -25.78
CA GLU A 333 -12.16 -16.57 -26.54
C GLU A 333 -11.55 -17.77 -25.78
N ALA A 334 -10.47 -17.55 -25.02
CA ALA A 334 -9.88 -18.56 -24.16
C ALA A 334 -10.78 -18.90 -22.95
N ALA A 335 -11.28 -17.88 -22.24
CA ALA A 335 -12.16 -18.04 -21.09
C ALA A 335 -13.49 -18.73 -21.45
N ALA A 336 -14.05 -18.45 -22.63
CA ALA A 336 -15.26 -19.09 -23.14
C ALA A 336 -15.10 -20.61 -23.41
N GLN A 337 -13.87 -21.13 -23.46
CA GLN A 337 -13.57 -22.56 -23.56
C GLN A 337 -13.34 -23.22 -22.18
N SER A 338 -13.27 -22.43 -21.11
CA SER A 338 -13.09 -22.92 -19.74
C SER A 338 -14.41 -23.26 -19.06
N THR A 339 -14.32 -24.02 -17.97
CA THR A 339 -15.45 -24.30 -17.08
C THR A 339 -15.61 -23.26 -15.97
N LEU A 340 -14.66 -22.33 -15.83
CA LEU A 340 -14.70 -21.20 -14.90
C LEU A 340 -15.09 -19.93 -15.68
N PRO A 341 -16.35 -19.43 -15.56
CA PRO A 341 -16.78 -18.25 -16.29
C PRO A 341 -16.13 -16.99 -15.72
N MET A 342 -15.46 -16.22 -16.59
CA MET A 342 -14.84 -14.92 -16.30
C MET A 342 -15.26 -13.84 -17.32
N GLU A 343 -16.42 -14.03 -17.97
CA GLU A 343 -16.89 -13.16 -19.07
C GLU A 343 -17.11 -11.71 -18.61
N TRP A 344 -17.62 -11.51 -17.39
CA TRP A 344 -17.93 -10.17 -16.87
C TRP A 344 -16.68 -9.41 -16.46
N GLU A 345 -15.73 -10.08 -15.83
CA GLU A 345 -14.44 -9.55 -15.43
C GLU A 345 -13.65 -9.07 -16.66
N LEU A 346 -13.62 -9.88 -17.73
CA LEU A 346 -12.97 -9.52 -18.99
C LEU A 346 -13.73 -8.40 -19.74
N GLU A 347 -15.06 -8.36 -19.69
CA GLU A 347 -15.83 -7.26 -20.29
C GLU A 347 -15.63 -5.94 -19.52
N MET A 348 -15.57 -5.97 -18.18
CA MET A 348 -15.22 -4.80 -17.36
C MET A 348 -13.82 -4.26 -17.70
N LEU A 349 -12.84 -5.15 -17.91
CA LEU A 349 -11.51 -4.76 -18.38
C LEU A 349 -11.56 -4.13 -19.78
N SER A 350 -12.31 -4.70 -20.73
CA SER A 350 -12.50 -4.09 -22.06
C SER A 350 -13.20 -2.72 -22.00
N MET A 351 -14.11 -2.49 -21.04
CA MET A 351 -14.77 -1.20 -20.86
C MET A 351 -13.80 -0.06 -20.47
N THR A 352 -12.62 -0.37 -19.91
CA THR A 352 -11.59 0.65 -19.60
C THR A 352 -11.07 1.39 -20.84
N SER A 353 -11.26 0.82 -22.05
CA SER A 353 -10.95 1.48 -23.33
C SER A 353 -11.64 2.85 -23.51
N MET A 354 -12.71 3.12 -22.74
CA MET A 354 -13.39 4.42 -22.72
C MET A 354 -12.57 5.54 -22.06
N ILE A 355 -11.68 5.22 -21.13
CA ILE A 355 -10.92 6.19 -20.32
C ILE A 355 -9.39 6.02 -20.42
N VAL A 356 -8.92 4.96 -21.10
CA VAL A 356 -7.49 4.57 -21.14
C VAL A 356 -6.54 5.67 -21.59
N ARG A 357 -6.97 6.59 -22.46
CA ARG A 357 -6.13 7.69 -22.97
C ARG A 357 -5.79 8.67 -21.85
N ASP A 358 -6.82 9.12 -21.15
CA ASP A 358 -6.73 10.08 -20.05
C ASP A 358 -5.96 9.44 -18.87
N ALA A 359 -6.28 8.18 -18.54
CA ALA A 359 -5.55 7.41 -17.51
C ALA A 359 -4.06 7.21 -17.85
N LEU A 360 -3.73 6.92 -19.11
CA LEU A 360 -2.34 6.76 -19.54
C LEU A 360 -1.60 8.10 -19.56
N GLU A 361 -2.23 9.23 -19.85
CA GLU A 361 -1.55 10.54 -19.89
C GLU A 361 -0.88 10.86 -18.54
N GLU A 362 -1.64 10.71 -17.45
CA GLU A 362 -1.21 11.05 -16.08
C GLU A 362 -0.17 10.08 -15.48
N LEU A 363 -0.01 8.86 -16.02
CA LEU A 363 0.86 7.84 -15.42
C LEU A 363 2.37 8.19 -15.45
N PRO A 364 3.07 8.24 -14.30
CA PRO A 364 4.51 8.47 -14.27
C PRO A 364 5.32 7.34 -14.93
N LYS A 365 6.44 7.67 -15.58
CA LYS A 365 7.36 6.67 -16.18
C LYS A 365 7.95 5.65 -15.17
N SER A 366 7.87 5.95 -13.87
CA SER A 366 8.31 5.07 -12.79
C SER A 366 7.16 4.30 -12.10
N THR A 367 5.95 4.28 -12.68
CA THR A 367 4.75 3.68 -12.05
C THR A 367 4.90 2.20 -11.64
N PHE A 368 5.83 1.50 -12.30
CA PHE A 368 6.16 0.09 -12.08
C PHE A 368 7.42 -0.17 -11.26
N ASN A 369 8.05 0.84 -10.66
CA ASN A 369 9.19 0.58 -9.80
C ASN A 369 8.71 0.30 -8.35
N PRO A 370 8.94 -0.91 -7.78
CA PRO A 370 8.47 -1.27 -6.45
C PRO A 370 9.32 -0.66 -5.31
N ALA A 371 10.54 -0.17 -5.57
CA ALA A 371 11.35 0.49 -4.56
C ALA A 371 10.70 1.79 -4.07
N ILE A 372 10.00 2.53 -4.94
CA ILE A 372 9.31 3.78 -4.56
C ILE A 372 8.20 3.55 -3.51
N PRO A 373 7.16 2.72 -3.74
CA PRO A 373 6.17 2.41 -2.71
C PRO A 373 6.78 1.63 -1.53
N GLY A 374 7.83 0.84 -1.75
CA GLY A 374 8.58 0.18 -0.68
C GLY A 374 9.18 1.17 0.31
N LEU A 375 9.99 2.11 -0.19
CA LEU A 375 10.66 3.14 0.62
C LEU A 375 9.61 4.02 1.32
N PHE A 376 8.56 4.44 0.61
CA PHE A 376 7.48 5.21 1.22
C PHE A 376 6.85 4.48 2.42
N SER A 377 6.51 3.19 2.25
CA SER A 377 5.86 2.40 3.31
C SER A 377 6.78 2.20 4.51
N LEU A 378 8.08 1.92 4.28
CA LEU A 378 9.06 1.80 5.34
C LEU A 378 9.29 3.15 6.04
N CYS A 379 9.30 4.27 5.33
CA CYS A 379 9.41 5.60 5.94
C CYS A 379 8.22 5.96 6.83
N VAL A 380 7.00 5.53 6.48
CA VAL A 380 5.83 5.64 7.38
C VAL A 380 6.05 4.77 8.63
N GLU A 381 6.46 3.52 8.46
CA GLU A 381 6.63 2.58 9.59
C GLU A 381 7.77 2.97 10.54
N TRP A 382 8.92 3.42 10.01
CA TRP A 382 10.00 3.98 10.84
C TRP A 382 9.61 5.31 11.49
N GLY A 383 8.75 6.11 10.86
CA GLY A 383 8.21 7.35 11.44
C GLY A 383 7.31 7.14 12.67
N ARG A 384 6.78 5.92 12.87
CA ARG A 384 6.06 5.53 14.10
C ARG A 384 6.98 5.26 15.28
N GLN A 385 8.25 4.99 15.01
CA GLN A 385 9.26 4.61 16.02
C GLN A 385 10.26 5.74 16.30
N HIS A 386 10.62 6.51 15.27
CA HIS A 386 11.61 7.60 15.33
C HIS A 386 10.95 8.94 14.98
N ALA A 387 11.13 9.94 15.85
CA ALA A 387 10.54 11.27 15.67
C ALA A 387 11.03 11.97 14.39
N ARG A 388 12.31 11.79 14.04
CA ARG A 388 12.92 12.07 12.75
C ARG A 388 14.07 11.07 12.52
N PHE A 389 14.38 10.74 11.28
CA PHE A 389 15.48 9.83 10.93
C PHE A 389 16.10 10.19 9.58
N ASP A 390 17.38 9.86 9.40
CA ASP A 390 18.08 9.94 8.11
C ASP A 390 17.99 8.59 7.38
N ALA A 391 17.84 8.60 6.06
CA ALA A 391 17.79 7.40 5.23
C ALA A 391 19.03 7.31 4.34
N ILE A 392 19.69 6.15 4.32
CA ILE A 392 20.79 5.85 3.40
C ILE A 392 20.46 4.58 2.63
N CYS A 393 20.32 4.71 1.30
CA CYS A 393 20.10 3.60 0.38
C CYS A 393 21.40 3.15 -0.29
N ASP A 394 21.49 1.89 -0.75
CA ASP A 394 22.44 1.52 -1.81
C ASP A 394 22.11 2.27 -3.12
N ASP A 395 23.06 2.31 -4.05
CA ASP A 395 22.94 3.03 -5.33
C ASP A 395 21.68 2.57 -6.11
N SER A 396 20.71 3.48 -6.28
CA SER A 396 19.37 3.14 -6.81
C SER A 396 18.82 4.27 -7.68
N GLU A 397 19.14 4.22 -8.98
CA GLU A 397 18.66 5.15 -10.02
C GLU A 397 17.14 5.47 -9.92
N PRO A 398 16.23 4.52 -9.63
CA PRO A 398 14.80 4.83 -9.49
C PRO A 398 14.46 5.68 -8.26
N LEU A 399 15.17 5.50 -7.15
CA LEU A 399 14.98 6.26 -5.91
C LEU A 399 15.66 7.63 -5.99
N GLU A 400 16.87 7.70 -6.56
CA GLU A 400 17.57 8.97 -6.84
C GLU A 400 16.70 9.92 -7.66
N ARG A 401 16.07 9.41 -8.73
CA ARG A 401 15.13 10.17 -9.58
C ARG A 401 13.86 10.65 -8.87
N GLN A 402 13.57 10.13 -7.69
CA GLN A 402 12.41 10.49 -6.87
C GLN A 402 12.79 11.15 -5.54
N ALA A 403 14.07 11.50 -5.34
CA ALA A 403 14.53 12.13 -4.11
C ALA A 403 13.76 13.44 -3.81
N ASP A 404 13.51 14.27 -4.83
CA ASP A 404 12.72 15.50 -4.69
C ASP A 404 11.25 15.24 -4.30
N PHE A 405 10.66 14.10 -4.70
CA PHE A 405 9.31 13.70 -4.30
C PHE A 405 9.27 13.32 -2.81
N PHE A 406 10.21 12.50 -2.34
CA PHE A 406 10.32 12.15 -0.92
C PHE A 406 10.63 13.37 -0.05
N LYS A 407 11.54 14.22 -0.51
CA LYS A 407 11.88 15.48 0.13
C LYS A 407 10.65 16.39 0.25
N ALA A 408 9.90 16.60 -0.82
CA ALA A 408 8.67 17.42 -0.80
C ALA A 408 7.62 16.91 0.20
N ILE A 409 7.48 15.59 0.37
CA ILE A 409 6.55 15.02 1.36
C ILE A 409 7.06 15.19 2.80
N ALA A 410 8.37 15.13 3.00
CA ALA A 410 8.99 15.31 4.31
C ALA A 410 9.03 16.78 4.78
N GLU A 411 9.22 17.70 3.83
CA GLU A 411 9.31 19.16 4.02
C GLU A 411 7.95 19.87 4.10
N LEU A 412 6.82 19.15 3.99
CA LEU A 412 5.47 19.68 4.19
C LEU A 412 5.14 20.09 5.65
N GLU A 413 6.18 20.31 6.46
CA GLU A 413 6.14 20.61 7.89
C GLU A 413 6.39 22.11 8.18
N GLU A 414 5.76 23.03 7.44
CA GLU A 414 5.74 24.45 7.85
C GLU A 414 4.57 24.80 8.78
N GLN A 415 3.55 23.92 8.92
CA GLN A 415 2.35 24.19 9.73
C GLN A 415 1.77 22.99 10.53
N ALA A 416 2.40 21.82 10.55
CA ALA A 416 1.86 20.61 11.18
C ALA A 416 2.59 20.23 12.48
N GLU A 417 2.09 20.65 13.65
CA GLU A 417 2.56 20.13 14.95
C GLU A 417 2.21 18.63 15.15
N GLU A 418 1.28 18.08 14.36
CA GLU A 418 0.80 16.70 14.40
C GLU A 418 0.66 16.12 12.98
N GLN A 419 0.98 14.83 12.78
CA GLN A 419 0.80 14.16 11.48
C GLN A 419 -0.69 13.96 11.17
N GLN A 420 -1.07 14.17 9.92
CA GLN A 420 -2.38 13.82 9.39
C GLN A 420 -2.42 12.32 9.06
N VAL A 421 -3.50 11.65 9.48
CA VAL A 421 -3.76 10.25 9.16
C VAL A 421 -4.71 10.20 7.97
N ILE A 422 -4.28 9.63 6.85
CA ILE A 422 -5.12 9.45 5.65
C ILE A 422 -5.26 7.96 5.30
N GLY A 423 -6.40 7.60 4.71
CA GLY A 423 -6.73 6.24 4.29
C GLY A 423 -7.92 5.61 5.02
N PHE A 424 -8.07 4.30 4.85
CA PHE A 424 -9.22 3.50 5.32
C PHE A 424 -8.77 2.40 6.29
N GLY A 425 -9.53 2.20 7.38
CA GLY A 425 -9.32 1.11 8.35
C GLY A 425 -7.88 1.00 8.84
N ASN A 426 -7.27 -0.17 8.63
CA ASN A 426 -5.87 -0.43 8.94
C ASN A 426 -4.89 -0.12 7.77
N ALA A 427 -5.35 0.44 6.63
CA ALA A 427 -4.46 1.09 5.64
C ALA A 427 -4.45 2.60 5.86
N GLN A 428 -3.95 2.99 7.04
CA GLN A 428 -3.75 4.37 7.42
C GLN A 428 -2.27 4.73 7.32
N ILE A 429 -1.97 5.83 6.64
CA ILE A 429 -0.63 6.39 6.50
C ILE A 429 -0.56 7.76 7.18
N GLU A 430 0.57 8.03 7.82
CA GLU A 430 0.82 9.24 8.61
C GLU A 430 1.73 10.19 7.83
N LEU A 431 1.26 11.41 7.57
CA LEU A 431 1.95 12.42 6.77
C LEU A 431 2.06 13.76 7.52
N PRO A 432 3.15 14.54 7.34
CA PRO A 432 4.32 14.30 6.49
C PRO A 432 5.17 13.10 6.96
N LEU A 433 6.06 12.62 6.07
CA LEU A 433 7.03 11.58 6.43
C LEU A 433 8.05 12.13 7.44
N ARG A 434 8.45 11.33 8.43
CA ARG A 434 9.49 11.68 9.43
C ARG A 434 10.93 11.58 8.90
N LEU A 435 11.10 11.43 7.59
CA LEU A 435 12.37 11.48 6.89
C LEU A 435 13.05 12.85 7.08
N ASN A 436 14.36 12.90 7.37
CA ASN A 436 15.13 14.14 7.51
C ASN A 436 16.03 14.35 6.28
N THR A 437 16.87 13.37 5.95
CA THR A 437 17.61 13.32 4.68
C THR A 437 17.41 11.97 3.98
N LEU A 438 17.57 11.98 2.66
CA LEU A 438 17.69 10.78 1.83
C LEU A 438 19.03 10.86 1.09
N ALA A 439 19.92 9.92 1.38
CA ALA A 439 21.25 9.83 0.81
C ALA A 439 21.46 8.46 0.14
N PHE A 440 22.47 8.39 -0.72
CA PHE A 440 22.87 7.19 -1.44
C PHE A 440 24.35 6.95 -1.17
N SER A 441 24.72 5.69 -0.95
CA SER A 441 26.09 5.27 -0.69
C SER A 441 26.31 3.87 -1.22
N ALA A 442 27.42 3.64 -1.91
CA ALA A 442 27.77 2.30 -2.35
C ALA A 442 27.94 1.34 -1.16
N SER A 443 27.34 0.15 -1.26
CA SER A 443 27.40 -0.91 -0.24
C SER A 443 28.79 -1.21 0.34
N HIS A 444 29.85 -1.18 -0.46
CA HIS A 444 31.22 -1.43 0.03
C HIS A 444 31.76 -0.36 1.01
N ASP A 445 31.16 0.83 1.04
CA ASP A 445 31.51 1.94 1.95
C ASP A 445 30.60 1.99 3.20
N SER A 446 29.57 1.14 3.29
CA SER A 446 28.59 1.14 4.40
C SER A 446 28.29 -0.26 4.93
N ASP A 447 28.71 -0.54 6.16
CA ASP A 447 28.38 -1.78 6.87
C ASP A 447 26.86 -1.91 7.11
N GLY A 448 26.13 -0.81 7.34
CA GLY A 448 24.67 -0.84 7.48
C GLY A 448 23.96 -1.31 6.20
N ILE A 449 24.45 -0.90 5.03
CA ILE A 449 23.92 -1.38 3.74
C ILE A 449 24.29 -2.86 3.52
N GLN A 450 25.54 -3.27 3.78
CA GLN A 450 25.94 -4.69 3.67
C GLN A 450 25.14 -5.62 4.60
N LEU A 451 24.81 -5.17 5.80
CA LEU A 451 23.93 -5.91 6.71
C LEU A 451 22.50 -6.00 6.16
N THR A 452 22.02 -4.92 5.55
CA THR A 452 20.71 -4.88 4.90
C THR A 452 20.64 -5.80 3.67
N ASP A 453 21.67 -5.90 2.80
CA ASP A 453 21.73 -6.91 1.72
C ASP A 453 21.54 -8.30 2.28
N VAL A 454 22.37 -8.68 3.26
CA VAL A 454 22.39 -10.08 3.71
C VAL A 454 21.04 -10.51 4.27
N LEU A 455 20.38 -9.66 5.06
CA LEU A 455 19.06 -9.93 5.60
C LEU A 455 17.98 -9.93 4.50
N THR A 456 17.97 -8.92 3.64
CA THR A 456 16.98 -8.75 2.55
C THR A 456 17.08 -9.84 1.50
N SER A 457 18.29 -10.15 1.04
CA SER A 457 18.57 -11.21 0.08
C SER A 457 18.34 -12.61 0.66
N ALA A 458 18.49 -12.82 1.97
CA ALA A 458 18.09 -14.07 2.62
C ALA A 458 16.57 -14.24 2.70
N LEU A 459 15.82 -13.19 3.05
CA LEU A 459 14.35 -13.21 2.93
C LEU A 459 13.89 -13.44 1.48
N SER A 460 14.52 -12.75 0.52
CA SER A 460 14.22 -12.89 -0.91
C SER A 460 14.44 -14.33 -1.40
N TYR A 461 15.53 -14.96 -0.96
CA TYR A 461 15.77 -16.39 -1.21
C TYR A 461 14.69 -17.29 -0.59
N TYR A 462 14.36 -17.07 0.69
CA TYR A 462 13.33 -17.84 1.40
C TYR A 462 11.97 -17.77 0.70
N TYR A 463 11.47 -16.55 0.44
CA TYR A 463 10.16 -16.36 -0.18
C TYR A 463 10.12 -16.83 -1.64
N THR A 464 11.19 -16.63 -2.42
CA THR A 464 11.27 -17.12 -3.80
C THR A 464 11.20 -18.66 -3.83
N LYS A 465 11.93 -19.34 -2.94
CA LYS A 465 11.91 -20.80 -2.83
C LYS A 465 10.53 -21.32 -2.40
N ARG A 466 9.92 -20.69 -1.39
CA ARG A 466 8.56 -21.01 -0.92
C ARG A 466 7.52 -20.86 -2.02
N GLN A 467 7.58 -19.77 -2.79
CA GLN A 467 6.66 -19.48 -3.89
C GLN A 467 6.80 -20.48 -5.06
N LYS A 468 8.04 -20.87 -5.41
CA LYS A 468 8.31 -21.87 -6.46
C LYS A 468 8.02 -23.31 -6.01
N GLY A 469 7.66 -23.54 -4.74
CA GLY A 469 7.48 -24.88 -4.18
C GLY A 469 8.78 -25.67 -4.01
N GLU A 470 9.94 -24.99 -4.05
CA GLU A 470 11.28 -25.59 -3.95
C GLU A 470 11.67 -25.85 -2.48
N THR A 471 10.79 -26.51 -1.72
CA THR A 471 10.92 -26.68 -0.26
C THR A 471 11.95 -27.71 0.19
N ASP A 472 12.47 -28.51 -0.74
CA ASP A 472 13.50 -29.53 -0.46
C ASP A 472 14.94 -28.97 -0.48
N ASP A 473 15.11 -27.66 -0.73
CA ASP A 473 16.40 -26.97 -0.79
C ASP A 473 17.05 -26.85 0.61
N GLU A 474 18.30 -27.30 0.76
CA GLU A 474 18.99 -27.35 2.07
C GLU A 474 18.99 -25.99 2.79
N PHE A 475 19.20 -24.89 2.06
CA PHE A 475 19.23 -23.57 2.67
C PHE A 475 17.84 -23.04 2.99
N PHE A 476 16.85 -23.35 2.14
CA PHE A 476 15.45 -23.09 2.46
C PHE A 476 15.04 -23.78 3.77
N ILE A 477 15.34 -25.08 3.94
CA ILE A 477 15.00 -25.84 5.15
C ILE A 477 15.65 -25.20 6.40
N LYS A 478 16.91 -24.76 6.30
CA LYS A 478 17.58 -24.04 7.39
C LYS A 478 16.87 -22.74 7.75
N LEU A 479 16.49 -21.94 6.75
CA LEU A 479 15.77 -20.67 6.94
C LEU A 479 14.36 -20.89 7.51
N ASP A 480 13.61 -21.88 6.98
CA ASP A 480 12.27 -22.24 7.45
C ASP A 480 12.29 -22.72 8.91
N SER A 481 13.35 -23.44 9.31
CA SER A 481 13.54 -23.90 10.70
C SER A 481 13.68 -22.80 11.76
N LEU A 482 13.84 -21.53 11.34
CA LEU A 482 13.76 -20.38 12.25
C LEU A 482 12.32 -20.13 12.71
N GLY A 483 11.32 -20.34 11.85
CA GLY A 483 9.90 -20.14 12.16
C GLY A 483 9.42 -18.68 12.21
N PHE A 484 10.29 -17.70 12.42
CA PHE A 484 9.95 -16.27 12.61
C PHE A 484 10.28 -15.35 11.41
N LEU A 485 10.73 -15.87 10.26
CA LEU A 485 11.09 -15.03 9.09
C LEU A 485 9.93 -14.20 8.50
N HIS A 486 8.70 -14.48 8.92
CA HIS A 486 7.51 -13.72 8.55
C HIS A 486 7.30 -12.46 9.39
N ASP A 487 7.88 -12.41 10.60
CA ASP A 487 7.73 -11.29 11.52
C ASP A 487 8.48 -10.03 11.04
N PHE A 488 9.54 -10.21 10.23
CA PHE A 488 10.28 -9.10 9.59
C PHE A 488 9.52 -8.43 8.43
N VAL A 489 8.37 -8.95 8.00
CA VAL A 489 7.58 -8.37 6.91
C VAL A 489 6.58 -7.35 7.47
N SER A 490 6.94 -6.07 7.41
CA SER A 490 6.11 -4.95 7.87
C SER A 490 4.84 -4.76 7.03
N GLY A 491 4.87 -5.19 5.78
CA GLY A 491 3.77 -5.10 4.83
C GLY A 491 4.13 -5.68 3.47
N CYS A 492 3.10 -5.97 2.67
CA CYS A 492 3.29 -6.59 1.37
C CYS A 492 2.25 -6.20 0.33
N VAL A 493 2.60 -6.44 -0.94
CA VAL A 493 1.68 -6.54 -2.08
C VAL A 493 1.75 -7.99 -2.53
N TRP A 494 0.89 -8.85 -1.99
CA TRP A 494 0.95 -10.30 -2.16
C TRP A 494 -0.45 -10.92 -2.32
N PRO A 495 -0.67 -11.87 -3.24
CA PRO A 495 -1.98 -12.47 -3.46
C PRO A 495 -2.42 -13.34 -2.27
N THR A 496 -3.62 -13.08 -1.75
CA THR A 496 -4.24 -13.85 -0.65
C THR A 496 -5.50 -14.58 -1.11
N THR A 497 -6.07 -15.42 -0.24
CA THR A 497 -7.40 -16.04 -0.47
C THR A 497 -8.56 -15.14 -0.10
N ASP A 498 -8.30 -13.92 0.39
CA ASP A 498 -9.29 -13.07 1.03
C ASP A 498 -9.96 -12.17 -0.01
N VAL A 499 -11.14 -12.62 -0.44
CA VAL A 499 -11.93 -12.04 -1.55
C VAL A 499 -13.22 -11.35 -1.08
N THR A 500 -13.35 -11.06 0.22
CA THR A 500 -14.46 -10.26 0.77
C THR A 500 -13.93 -9.25 1.79
N PRO A 501 -14.64 -8.13 2.04
CA PRO A 501 -14.28 -7.17 3.07
C PRO A 501 -14.10 -7.80 4.46
N GLU A 502 -14.94 -8.76 4.82
CA GLU A 502 -14.87 -9.44 6.12
C GLU A 502 -13.60 -10.29 6.25
N ALA A 503 -13.23 -11.01 5.17
CA ALA A 503 -12.01 -11.82 5.15
C ALA A 503 -10.75 -10.94 5.23
N LEU A 504 -10.78 -9.77 4.57
CA LEU A 504 -9.70 -8.77 4.61
C LEU A 504 -9.64 -7.95 5.92
N GLY A 505 -10.63 -8.09 6.82
CA GLY A 505 -10.74 -7.26 8.03
C GLY A 505 -11.14 -5.80 7.76
N ARG A 506 -11.78 -5.54 6.61
CA ARG A 506 -12.13 -4.23 6.04
C ARG A 506 -13.62 -3.88 6.07
N ALA A 507 -14.47 -4.76 6.62
CA ALA A 507 -15.91 -4.56 6.65
C ALA A 507 -16.29 -3.37 7.56
N GLY A 508 -16.83 -2.30 6.97
CA GLY A 508 -17.16 -1.04 7.63
C GLY A 508 -16.20 0.11 7.32
N ASP A 509 -15.20 -0.11 6.46
CA ASP A 509 -14.26 0.93 5.96
C ASP A 509 -14.92 1.85 4.91
N GLU A 510 -16.09 2.42 5.24
CA GLU A 510 -16.87 3.34 4.38
C GLU A 510 -16.65 4.82 4.74
N GLY A 511 -15.97 5.10 5.86
CA GLY A 511 -15.87 6.45 6.46
C GLY A 511 -14.54 7.17 6.27
N GLY A 512 -13.62 6.64 5.48
CA GLY A 512 -12.31 7.27 5.18
C GLY A 512 -12.32 8.14 3.93
N HIS A 513 -11.23 8.88 3.71
CA HIS A 513 -11.01 9.58 2.45
C HIS A 513 -10.41 8.61 1.42
N ASN A 514 -10.87 8.67 0.15
CA ASN A 514 -10.19 8.00 -0.97
C ASN A 514 -8.68 8.36 -0.92
N PRO A 515 -7.75 7.39 -0.80
CA PRO A 515 -6.35 7.70 -0.49
C PRO A 515 -5.65 8.48 -1.60
N ALA A 516 -6.04 8.29 -2.86
CA ALA A 516 -5.52 9.07 -3.98
C ALA A 516 -5.94 10.54 -3.86
N ASN A 517 -7.23 10.80 -3.59
CA ASN A 517 -7.75 12.15 -3.39
C ASN A 517 -7.16 12.81 -2.12
N ALA A 518 -7.07 12.08 -1.01
CA ALA A 518 -6.50 12.58 0.24
C ALA A 518 -5.01 12.95 0.10
N PHE A 519 -4.25 12.13 -0.63
CA PHE A 519 -2.85 12.42 -0.94
C PHE A 519 -2.71 13.59 -1.92
N ALA A 520 -3.59 13.69 -2.92
CA ALA A 520 -3.62 14.82 -3.84
C ALA A 520 -3.97 16.13 -3.11
N ASP A 521 -4.96 16.14 -2.22
CA ASP A 521 -5.34 17.28 -1.39
C ASP A 521 -4.19 17.71 -0.46
N PHE A 522 -3.49 16.74 0.15
CA PHE A 522 -2.29 16.97 0.95
C PHE A 522 -1.17 17.64 0.13
N MET A 523 -0.89 17.13 -1.08
CA MET A 523 0.09 17.75 -1.98
C MET A 523 -0.35 19.14 -2.48
N MET A 524 -1.64 19.34 -2.78
CA MET A 524 -2.21 20.63 -3.21
C MET A 524 -2.35 21.65 -2.07
N ALA A 525 -2.22 21.24 -0.81
CA ALA A 525 -2.13 22.19 0.31
C ALA A 525 -0.83 23.02 0.23
N ARG A 526 0.25 22.43 -0.31
CA ARG A 526 1.54 23.07 -0.57
C ARG A 526 1.43 24.25 -1.53
N ASP A 527 0.89 23.98 -2.73
CA ASP A 527 0.87 24.91 -3.86
C ASP A 527 -0.08 26.11 -3.65
N ARG A 528 -0.67 26.23 -2.45
CA ARG A 528 -1.49 27.35 -1.96
C ARG A 528 -0.77 28.19 -0.90
N GLN A 529 0.44 27.82 -0.50
CA GLN A 529 1.29 28.53 0.47
C GLN A 529 2.47 29.28 -0.19
N ASP A 530 2.85 28.89 -1.41
CA ASP A 530 3.71 29.64 -2.34
C ASP A 530 2.96 30.78 -3.09
#